data_AF-A0A1L9AVR9-F1
#
_entry.id   AF-A0A1L9AVR9-F1
#
_cell.length_a   1.000
_cell.length_b   1.000
_cell.length_c   1.000
_cell.angle_alpha   90.00
_cell.angle_beta   90.00
_cell.angle_gamma   90.00
#
_symmetry.space_group_name_H-M   'P 1'
#
loop_
_entity.id
_entity.type
_entity.pdbx_description
1 polymer ?
#
loop_
_entity_poly.entity_id
_entity_poly.type
_entity_poly.pdbx_seq_one_letter_code
_entity_poly.pdbx_strand_id
1 'polypeptide(L)'
;MKTRASSRWFFAKIDAIRAEAGHDAKKLEALSQDPAVEREARDLFPEDPDLFAQLKTAIELELPLARRGIFLVDGPPTDEQVAELKRINREALRFLKKS
;
A
#
# COMPACT_ATOMS: atom_id res chain seq x y z
N MET A 1 -6.88 19.63 -6.36
CA MET A 1 -7.68 19.35 -5.14
C MET A 1 -8.57 18.16 -5.47
N LYS A 2 -8.52 17.08 -4.70
CA LYS A 2 -9.32 15.89 -5.00
C LYS A 2 -10.80 16.24 -5.05
N THR A 3 -11.47 15.79 -6.11
CA THR A 3 -12.93 15.81 -6.15
C THR A 3 -13.47 14.68 -5.27
N ARG A 4 -14.76 14.76 -4.90
CA ARG A 4 -15.42 13.65 -4.18
C ARG A 4 -15.36 12.35 -4.99
N ALA A 5 -15.37 12.45 -6.32
CA ALA A 5 -15.26 11.31 -7.21
C ALA A 5 -13.84 10.71 -7.20
N SER A 6 -12.79 11.52 -7.35
CA SER A 6 -11.41 11.01 -7.34
C SER A 6 -11.03 10.39 -6.00
N SER A 7 -11.53 10.95 -4.89
CA SER A 7 -11.35 10.36 -3.56
C SER A 7 -12.01 8.99 -3.42
N ARG A 8 -13.24 8.83 -3.92
CA ARG A 8 -13.96 7.54 -3.86
C ARG A 8 -13.29 6.49 -4.74
N TRP A 9 -12.87 6.87 -5.94
CA TRP A 9 -12.14 5.98 -6.83
C TRP A 9 -10.82 5.54 -6.20
N PHE A 10 -10.07 6.45 -5.58
CA PHE A 10 -8.81 6.16 -4.90
C PHE A 10 -8.97 5.06 -3.84
N PHE A 11 -9.91 5.21 -2.90
CA PHE A 11 -10.12 4.21 -1.86
C PHE A 11 -10.62 2.89 -2.43
N ALA A 12 -11.58 2.94 -3.36
CA ALA A 12 -12.10 1.73 -4.01
C ALA A 12 -11.01 0.96 -4.78
N LYS A 13 -10.09 1.67 -5.42
CA LYS A 13 -9.00 1.05 -6.19
C LYS A 13 -7.94 0.43 -5.30
N ILE A 14 -7.62 1.05 -4.15
CA ILE A 14 -6.77 0.42 -3.12
C ILE A 14 -7.39 -0.89 -2.64
N ASP A 15 -8.69 -0.89 -2.30
CA ASP A 15 -9.37 -2.10 -1.82
C ASP A 15 -9.42 -3.19 -2.89
N ALA A 16 -9.66 -2.81 -4.16
CA ALA A 16 -9.62 -3.75 -5.28
C ALA A 16 -8.23 -4.37 -5.47
N ILE A 17 -7.16 -3.55 -5.45
CA ILE A 17 -5.78 -4.02 -5.57
C ILE A 17 -5.44 -4.99 -4.43
N ARG A 18 -5.81 -4.66 -3.18
CA ARG A 18 -5.59 -5.52 -2.03
C ARG A 18 -6.33 -6.85 -2.16
N ALA A 19 -7.62 -6.80 -2.53
CA ALA A 19 -8.43 -8.00 -2.70
C ALA A 19 -7.89 -8.90 -3.82
N GLU A 20 -7.43 -8.31 -4.93
CA GLU A 20 -6.85 -9.05 -6.04
C GLU A 20 -5.47 -9.64 -5.67
N ALA A 21 -4.64 -8.88 -4.95
CA ALA A 21 -3.34 -9.33 -4.48
C ALA A 21 -3.47 -10.48 -3.46
N GLY A 22 -4.46 -10.42 -2.57
CA GLY A 22 -4.59 -11.32 -1.44
C GLY A 22 -3.36 -11.26 -0.53
N HIS A 23 -2.90 -12.43 -0.09
CA HIS A 23 -1.70 -12.58 0.77
C HIS A 23 -0.40 -12.70 -0.04
N ASP A 24 -0.29 -12.01 -1.17
CA ASP A 24 0.92 -11.99 -2.01
C ASP A 24 1.50 -10.58 -2.14
N ALA A 25 2.62 -10.34 -1.45
CA ALA A 25 3.32 -9.07 -1.46
C ALA A 25 3.92 -8.70 -2.83
N LYS A 26 4.34 -9.69 -3.64
CA LYS A 26 4.87 -9.44 -4.99
C LYS A 26 3.75 -9.08 -5.94
N LYS A 27 2.60 -9.76 -5.82
CA LYS A 27 1.41 -9.43 -6.61
C LYS A 27 0.88 -8.04 -6.25
N LEU A 28 0.87 -7.68 -4.96
CA LEU A 28 0.53 -6.34 -4.48
C LEU A 28 1.43 -5.25 -5.10
N GLU A 29 2.74 -5.49 -5.12
CA GLU A 29 3.73 -4.58 -5.72
C GLU A 29 3.57 -4.46 -7.24
N ALA A 30 3.25 -5.55 -7.94
CA ALA A 30 3.02 -5.54 -9.38
C ALA A 30 1.75 -4.78 -9.76
N LEU A 31 0.64 -5.01 -9.04
CA LEU A 31 -0.64 -4.35 -9.29
C LEU A 31 -0.61 -2.85 -9.03
N SER A 32 0.19 -2.38 -8.05
CA SER A 32 0.34 -0.94 -7.80
C SER A 32 1.12 -0.20 -8.90
N GLN A 33 1.80 -0.93 -9.77
CA GLN A 33 2.59 -0.41 -10.88
C GLN A 33 1.93 -0.67 -12.24
N ASP A 34 0.70 -1.20 -12.27
CA ASP A 34 0.01 -1.56 -13.51
C ASP A 34 -0.29 -0.31 -14.38
N PRO A 35 0.26 -0.22 -15.60
CA PRO A 35 -0.03 0.87 -16.53
C PRO A 35 -1.52 1.00 -16.91
N ALA A 36 -2.32 -0.06 -16.76
CA ALA A 36 -3.76 0.01 -16.96
C ALA A 36 -4.43 0.91 -15.90
N VAL A 37 -4.00 0.84 -14.65
CA VAL A 37 -4.52 1.68 -13.56
C VAL A 37 -4.11 3.14 -13.74
N GLU A 38 -2.89 3.39 -14.23
CA GLU A 38 -2.44 4.75 -14.57
C GLU A 38 -3.30 5.38 -15.67
N ARG A 39 -3.57 4.63 -16.75
CA ARG A 39 -4.44 5.09 -17.84
C ARG A 39 -5.86 5.37 -17.35
N GLU A 40 -6.42 4.45 -16.58
CA GLU A 40 -7.77 4.63 -16.01
C GLU A 40 -7.86 5.91 -15.16
N ALA A 41 -6.87 6.16 -14.30
CA ALA A 41 -6.84 7.37 -13.49
C ALA A 41 -6.78 8.65 -14.35
N ARG A 42 -5.95 8.65 -15.40
CA ARG A 42 -5.79 9.78 -16.32
C ARG A 42 -7.05 10.05 -17.14
N ASP A 43 -7.74 8.99 -17.58
CA ASP A 43 -8.94 9.10 -18.41
C ASP A 43 -10.15 9.56 -17.60
N LEU A 44 -10.29 9.07 -16.35
CA LEU A 44 -11.41 9.42 -15.48
C LEU A 44 -11.23 10.76 -14.75
N PHE A 45 -9.99 11.14 -14.43
CA PHE A 45 -9.67 12.31 -13.61
C PHE A 45 -8.51 13.12 -14.21
N PRO A 46 -8.65 13.68 -15.43
CA PRO A 46 -7.61 14.48 -16.07
C PRO A 46 -7.24 15.73 -15.24
N GLU A 47 -8.11 16.19 -14.35
CA GLU A 47 -7.88 17.31 -13.44
C GLU A 47 -7.05 16.95 -12.19
N ASP A 48 -6.78 15.67 -11.95
CA ASP A 48 -6.07 15.15 -10.79
C ASP A 48 -4.87 14.28 -11.21
N PRO A 49 -3.83 14.87 -11.84
CA PRO A 49 -2.73 14.13 -12.45
C PRO A 49 -1.90 13.31 -11.44
N ASP A 50 -1.94 13.68 -10.16
CA ASP A 50 -1.20 13.00 -9.10
C ASP A 50 -1.96 11.80 -8.51
N LEU A 51 -3.20 11.54 -8.93
CA LEU A 51 -4.06 10.52 -8.33
C LEU A 51 -3.43 9.12 -8.36
N PHE A 52 -2.84 8.75 -9.49
CA PHE A 52 -2.14 7.47 -9.63
C PHE A 52 -0.86 7.41 -8.78
N ALA A 53 -0.06 8.49 -8.78
CA ALA A 53 1.15 8.56 -7.96
C ALA A 53 0.85 8.41 -6.46
N GLN A 54 -0.24 9.03 -6.00
CA GLN A 54 -0.72 8.88 -4.62
C GLN A 54 -1.20 7.46 -4.33
N LEU A 55 -1.88 6.81 -5.27
CA LEU A 55 -2.33 5.42 -5.11
C LEU A 55 -1.13 4.48 -4.99
N LYS A 56 -0.15 4.64 -5.89
CA LYS A 56 1.09 3.89 -5.86
C LYS A 56 1.82 4.08 -4.52
N THR A 57 1.98 5.34 -4.09
CA THR A 57 2.63 5.67 -2.81
C THR A 57 1.90 5.01 -1.63
N ALA A 58 0.57 4.99 -1.63
CA ALA A 58 -0.20 4.34 -0.57
C ALA A 58 0.13 2.85 -0.47
N ILE A 59 0.14 2.13 -1.60
CA ILE A 59 0.47 0.70 -1.62
C ILE A 59 1.96 0.46 -1.29
N GLU A 60 2.88 1.32 -1.76
CA GLU A 60 4.31 1.21 -1.44
C GLU A 60 4.59 1.28 0.07
N LEU A 61 3.81 2.10 0.81
CA LEU A 61 3.89 2.17 2.27
C LEU A 61 3.37 0.90 2.96
N GLU A 62 2.54 0.10 2.29
CA GLU A 62 2.02 -1.18 2.79
C GLU A 62 2.97 -2.35 2.53
N LEU A 63 3.80 -2.28 1.49
CA LEU A 63 4.72 -3.37 1.11
C LEU A 63 5.63 -3.86 2.25
N PRO A 64 6.22 -2.99 3.11
CA PRO A 64 7.01 -3.46 4.24
C PRO A 64 6.25 -4.33 5.24
N LEU A 65 4.93 -4.14 5.36
CA LEU A 65 4.05 -4.98 6.20
C LEU A 65 3.73 -6.29 5.47
N ALA A 66 3.34 -6.21 4.20
CA ALA A 66 3.00 -7.38 3.38
C ALA A 66 4.18 -8.36 3.28
N ARG A 67 5.41 -7.85 3.10
CA ARG A 67 6.65 -8.65 3.10
C ARG A 67 6.94 -9.36 4.43
N ARG A 68 6.28 -8.96 5.52
CA ARG A 68 6.35 -9.57 6.85
C ARG A 68 5.11 -10.40 7.18
N GLY A 69 4.23 -10.65 6.20
CA GLY A 69 3.01 -11.44 6.38
C GLY A 69 1.84 -10.66 6.99
N ILE A 70 1.90 -9.33 7.04
CA ILE A 70 0.82 -8.48 7.56
C ILE A 70 0.14 -7.81 6.37
N PHE A 71 -1.10 -8.20 6.08
CA PHE A 71 -1.83 -7.75 4.90
C PHE A 71 -3.04 -6.92 5.31
N LEU A 72 -3.16 -5.71 4.76
CA LEU A 72 -4.25 -4.81 5.10
C LEU A 72 -5.60 -5.21 4.50
N VAL A 73 -5.63 -6.25 3.66
CA VAL A 73 -6.87 -6.91 3.22
C VAL A 73 -7.64 -7.52 4.39
N ASP A 74 -6.94 -7.93 5.45
CA ASP A 74 -7.52 -8.51 6.68
C ASP A 74 -7.97 -7.42 7.68
N GLY A 75 -7.72 -6.15 7.36
CA GLY A 75 -7.94 -5.01 8.25
C GLY A 75 -6.64 -4.43 8.80
N PRO A 76 -6.74 -3.51 9.79
CA PRO A 76 -5.55 -2.90 10.39
C PRO A 76 -4.70 -3.93 11.14
N PRO A 77 -3.37 -3.73 11.24
CA PRO A 77 -2.51 -4.62 12.03
C PRO A 77 -2.98 -4.72 13.48
N THR A 78 -2.94 -5.92 14.05
CA THR A 78 -3.30 -6.15 15.46
C THR A 78 -2.24 -5.59 16.41
N ASP A 79 -2.61 -5.37 17.68
CA ASP A 79 -1.67 -4.91 18.71
C ASP A 79 -0.48 -5.86 18.87
N GLU A 80 -0.71 -7.17 18.74
CA GLU A 80 0.33 -8.20 18.78
C GLU A 80 1.30 -8.07 17.60
N GLN A 81 0.78 -7.92 16.38
CA GLN A 81 1.60 -7.71 15.18
C GLN A 81 2.43 -6.42 15.30
N VAL A 82 1.84 -5.35 15.83
CA VAL A 82 2.53 -4.08 16.07
C VAL A 82 3.62 -4.22 17.15
N ALA A 83 3.35 -4.94 18.24
CA ALA A 83 4.32 -5.19 19.30
C ALA A 83 5.53 -5.98 18.79
N GLU A 84 5.27 -7.01 17.97
CA GLU A 84 6.31 -7.83 17.37
C GLU A 84 7.18 -7.05 16.38
N LEU A 85 6.56 -6.24 15.51
CA LEU A 85 7.29 -5.33 14.61
C LEU A 85 8.19 -4.37 15.40
N LYS A 86 7.70 -3.80 16.50
CA LYS A 86 8.48 -2.92 17.38
C LYS A 86 9.64 -3.65 18.06
N ARG A 87 9.50 -4.95 18.35
CA ARG A 87 10.57 -5.78 18.92
C ARG A 87 11.66 -6.04 17.88
N ILE A 88 11.28 -6.56 16.71
CA ILE A 88 12.20 -6.85 15.60
C ILE A 88 12.99 -5.60 15.20
N ASN A 89 12.31 -4.45 15.05
CA ASN A 89 12.97 -3.20 14.67
C ASN A 89 13.96 -2.71 15.75
N ARG A 90 13.64 -2.87 17.04
CA ARG A 90 14.57 -2.53 18.14
C ARG A 90 15.81 -3.40 18.12
N GLU A 91 15.67 -4.69 17.81
CA GLU A 91 16.79 -5.62 17.70
C GLU A 91 17.67 -5.27 16.49
N ALA A 92 17.09 -5.05 15.31
CA ALA A 92 17.83 -4.62 14.12
C ALA A 92 18.63 -3.33 14.37
N LEU A 93 18.02 -2.34 15.01
CA LEU A 93 18.70 -1.08 15.36
C LEU A 93 19.84 -1.27 16.36
N ARG A 94 19.73 -2.24 17.28
CA ARG A 94 20.83 -2.56 18.21
C ARG A 94 22.03 -3.17 17.49
N PHE A 95 21.81 -4.00 16.47
CA PHE A 95 22.89 -4.56 15.65
C PHE A 95 23.59 -3.49 14.82
N LEU A 96 22.81 -2.58 14.22
CA LEU A 96 23.36 -1.47 13.41
C LEU A 96 24.19 -0.48 14.23
N LYS A 97 23.85 -0.23 15.51
CA LYS A 97 24.62 0.67 16.39
C LYS A 97 25.89 0.05 16.96
N LYS A 98 26.08 -1.26 16.83
CA LYS A 98 27.25 -2.01 17.32
C LYS A 98 28.27 -2.34 16.21
N SER A 99 27.93 -2.06 14.96
CA SER A 99 28.83 -2.12 13.80
C SER A 99 29.38 -0.73 13.50
#